data_AF-S7U0Z9-F1
#
_entry.id   AF-S7U0Z9-F1
#
_cell.length_a   1.000
_cell.length_b   1.000
_cell.length_c   1.000
_cell.angle_alpha   90.00
_cell.angle_beta   90.00
_cell.angle_gamma   90.00
#
_symmetry.space_group_name_H-M   'P 1'
#
loop_
_entity.id
_entity.type
_entity.pdbx_description
1 polymer ?
#
loop_
_entity_poly.entity_id
_entity_poly.type
_entity_poly.pdbx_seq_one_letter_code
_entity_poly.pdbx_strand_id
1 'polypeptide(L)'
;MHDMPGEFMPIGGVATMGHERYPFVVEKNENFFDKLSQWIGDVFYDILPEAGFELRDEQIYMAFQLERAFREKKVIFAEAGVGTGKTIVYLLYAICYARYTGKPAIIACADETLIEQLVKKEGDIAKLSNVLGLEIDVRLAKSPDQYLCLNKLEEVTTYDDDDIELYEQIYDELPAFVHDNKPLQSFYRYGDRKEYAHLTDEQWKKIAWDPFQDCFTCEKRHRCGQTLWRDYYRKAADLIVCSHDFYMEHVWTYEARKREGQLPLLPEASCVVFDEGHLLEFAAQKALTYRMKETTLETLLTRLLENDIREELAYLIEETLETSTRFFDELKACAKDVPGSNRKEILPSPRLEQWAKRLRGQMVEIGNELVFESETYTIDHYQLNIVMNIWIKSSIHSICF
;
A
#
# COMPACT_ATOMS: atom_id res chain seq x y z
N MET A 1 -3.48 23.13 -30.60
CA MET A 1 -3.56 21.79 -31.22
C MET A 1 -2.44 20.95 -30.62
N HIS A 2 -2.72 20.30 -29.51
CA HIS A 2 -2.07 19.06 -29.07
C HIS A 2 -2.92 18.50 -27.93
N ASP A 3 -3.35 17.26 -28.10
CA ASP A 3 -4.28 16.49 -27.27
C ASP A 3 -3.66 16.12 -25.91
N MET A 4 -4.42 16.37 -24.84
CA MET A 4 -4.20 15.75 -23.52
C MET A 4 -4.99 14.42 -23.44
N PRO A 5 -4.44 13.35 -22.86
CA PRO A 5 -5.19 12.10 -22.70
C PRO A 5 -6.11 12.15 -21.47
N GLY A 6 -7.41 12.25 -21.74
CA GLY A 6 -8.42 11.41 -21.07
C GLY A 6 -8.89 11.80 -19.67
N GLU A 7 -9.34 13.04 -19.48
CA GLU A 7 -10.40 13.31 -18.51
C GLU A 7 -11.64 12.48 -18.88
N PHE A 8 -12.19 11.74 -17.92
CA PHE A 8 -13.54 11.18 -18.04
C PHE A 8 -14.53 12.35 -18.05
N MET A 9 -14.92 12.79 -19.24
CA MET A 9 -16.03 13.72 -19.43
C MET A 9 -17.36 12.99 -19.17
N PRO A 10 -18.29 13.56 -18.39
CA PRO A 10 -19.62 13.01 -18.24
C PRO A 10 -20.39 13.19 -19.56
N ILE A 11 -20.82 12.09 -20.15
CA ILE A 11 -21.66 12.12 -21.35
C ILE A 11 -23.03 12.69 -20.91
N GLY A 12 -23.41 13.81 -21.52
CA GLY A 12 -24.57 14.58 -21.10
C GLY A 12 -25.92 13.90 -21.28
N GLY A 13 -26.84 14.26 -20.39
CA GLY A 13 -28.25 14.45 -20.72
C GLY A 13 -29.19 13.25 -20.62
N VAL A 14 -29.24 12.56 -19.48
CA VAL A 14 -30.44 11.81 -19.05
C VAL A 14 -30.62 12.04 -17.54
N ALA A 15 -31.88 12.12 -17.12
CA ALA A 15 -32.38 12.51 -15.80
C ALA A 15 -31.55 12.01 -14.60
N THR A 16 -31.49 12.85 -13.56
CA THR A 16 -31.01 12.52 -12.21
C THR A 16 -31.71 11.27 -11.66
N MET A 17 -31.18 10.08 -11.94
CA MET A 17 -31.47 8.88 -11.19
C MET A 17 -30.60 8.93 -9.93
N GLY A 18 -31.23 9.04 -8.77
CA GLY A 18 -30.51 8.88 -7.51
C GLY A 18 -29.81 7.53 -7.50
N HIS A 19 -28.57 7.47 -7.01
CA HIS A 19 -27.83 6.21 -6.88
C HIS A 19 -28.69 5.18 -6.14
N GLU A 20 -29.27 4.22 -6.87
CA GLU A 20 -29.96 3.11 -6.24
C GLU A 20 -28.91 2.26 -5.51
N ARG A 21 -29.17 2.04 -4.23
CA ARG A 21 -28.22 1.39 -3.32
C ARG A 21 -27.93 -0.06 -3.72
N TYR A 22 -28.81 -0.71 -4.47
CA TYR A 22 -28.63 -2.07 -4.95
C TYR A 22 -29.13 -2.17 -6.40
N PRO A 23 -28.62 -3.12 -7.20
CA PRO A 23 -29.16 -3.41 -8.54
C PRO A 23 -30.54 -4.10 -8.53
N PHE A 24 -31.16 -4.26 -7.35
CA PHE A 24 -32.44 -4.91 -7.14
C PHE A 24 -33.22 -4.23 -6.01
N VAL A 25 -34.54 -4.38 -6.03
CA VAL A 25 -35.42 -3.82 -5.00
C VAL A 25 -35.47 -4.75 -3.79
N VAL A 26 -35.28 -4.19 -2.59
CA VAL A 26 -35.46 -4.90 -1.31
C VAL A 26 -36.57 -4.19 -0.53
N GLU A 27 -37.73 -4.83 -0.43
CA GLU A 27 -38.84 -4.31 0.37
C GLU A 27 -38.57 -4.47 1.89
N LYS A 28 -39.31 -3.72 2.73
CA LYS A 28 -39.10 -3.72 4.19
C LYS A 28 -39.23 -5.08 4.87
N ASN A 29 -39.95 -6.02 4.26
CA ASN A 29 -40.21 -7.36 4.81
C ASN A 29 -39.37 -8.45 4.14
N GLU A 30 -38.49 -8.09 3.21
CA GLU A 30 -37.70 -9.06 2.43
C GLU A 30 -36.27 -9.15 2.96
N ASN A 31 -35.70 -10.35 2.86
CA ASN A 31 -34.31 -10.57 3.26
C ASN A 31 -33.38 -10.17 2.12
N PHE A 32 -32.38 -9.34 2.42
CA PHE A 32 -31.35 -8.93 1.46
C PHE A 32 -30.67 -10.10 0.76
N PHE A 33 -30.31 -11.17 1.48
CA PHE A 33 -29.60 -12.31 0.91
C PHE A 33 -30.46 -13.11 -0.05
N ASP A 34 -31.77 -13.21 0.20
CA ASP A 34 -32.68 -13.92 -0.69
C ASP A 34 -32.87 -13.15 -2.00
N LYS A 35 -32.96 -11.81 -1.95
CA LYS A 35 -32.97 -10.96 -3.14
C LYS A 35 -31.65 -10.96 -3.89
N LEU A 36 -30.54 -10.93 -3.18
CA LEU A 36 -29.22 -11.05 -3.77
C LEU A 36 -29.07 -12.38 -4.51
N SER A 37 -29.53 -13.50 -3.92
CA SER A 37 -29.49 -14.83 -4.54
C SER A 37 -30.33 -14.88 -5.82
N GLN A 38 -31.55 -14.33 -5.80
CA GLN A 38 -32.40 -14.20 -6.99
C GLN A 38 -31.71 -13.40 -8.09
N TRP A 39 -31.25 -12.19 -7.77
CA TRP A 39 -30.61 -11.31 -8.74
C TRP A 39 -29.32 -11.90 -9.31
N ILE A 40 -28.50 -12.58 -8.50
CA ILE A 40 -27.30 -13.27 -9.00
C ILE A 40 -27.68 -14.41 -9.95
N GLY A 41 -28.79 -15.10 -9.69
CA GLY A 41 -29.38 -16.04 -10.63
C GLY A 41 -29.67 -15.39 -11.98
N ASP A 42 -30.43 -14.28 -11.98
CA ASP A 42 -30.77 -13.53 -13.20
C ASP A 42 -29.51 -13.04 -13.94
N VAL A 43 -28.49 -12.59 -13.19
CA VAL A 43 -27.19 -12.16 -13.76
C VAL A 43 -26.53 -13.31 -14.52
N PHE A 44 -26.44 -14.50 -13.93
CA PHE A 44 -25.74 -15.62 -14.56
C PHE A 44 -26.55 -16.30 -15.66
N TYR A 45 -27.87 -16.46 -15.49
CA TYR A 45 -28.69 -17.22 -16.44
C TYR A 45 -29.25 -16.37 -17.59
N ASP A 46 -29.40 -15.06 -17.40
CA ASP A 46 -30.01 -14.17 -18.40
C ASP A 46 -29.04 -13.07 -18.86
N ILE A 47 -28.60 -12.20 -17.94
CA ILE A 47 -27.90 -10.95 -18.30
C ILE A 47 -26.52 -11.20 -18.94
N LEU A 48 -25.70 -12.04 -18.32
CA LEU A 48 -24.36 -12.37 -18.83
C LEU A 48 -24.44 -13.11 -20.19
N PRO A 49 -25.27 -14.16 -20.36
CA PRO A 49 -25.47 -14.81 -21.66
C PRO A 49 -25.98 -13.88 -22.76
N GLU A 50 -26.94 -12.99 -22.47
CA GLU A 50 -27.44 -12.00 -23.43
C GLU A 50 -26.34 -11.03 -23.89
N ALA A 51 -25.39 -10.71 -23.00
CA ALA A 51 -24.21 -9.92 -23.31
C ALA A 51 -23.08 -10.71 -23.98
N GLY A 52 -23.28 -12.00 -24.28
CA GLY A 52 -22.32 -12.86 -24.97
C GLY A 52 -21.27 -13.51 -24.07
N PHE A 53 -21.46 -13.52 -22.74
CA PHE A 53 -20.60 -14.25 -21.82
C PHE A 53 -20.99 -15.72 -21.75
N GLU A 54 -19.99 -16.59 -21.64
CA GLU A 54 -20.20 -18.03 -21.47
C GLU A 54 -20.40 -18.37 -19.99
N LEU A 55 -21.52 -19.00 -19.67
CA LEU A 55 -21.79 -19.52 -18.33
C LEU A 55 -20.99 -20.78 -18.06
N ARG A 56 -20.41 -20.91 -16.87
CA ARG A 56 -19.70 -22.12 -16.44
C ARG A 56 -20.18 -22.64 -15.08
N ASP A 57 -20.26 -23.95 -14.94
CA ASP A 57 -20.74 -24.62 -13.72
C ASP A 57 -19.92 -24.23 -12.48
N GLU A 58 -18.61 -23.98 -12.64
CA GLU A 58 -17.74 -23.53 -11.56
C GLU A 58 -18.12 -22.15 -11.02
N GLN A 59 -18.67 -21.26 -11.87
CA GLN A 59 -19.15 -19.94 -11.43
C GLN A 59 -20.36 -20.07 -10.53
N ILE A 60 -21.33 -20.90 -10.96
CA ILE A 60 -22.54 -21.18 -10.20
C ILE A 60 -22.20 -21.86 -8.87
N TYR A 61 -21.30 -22.84 -8.90
CA TYR A 61 -20.84 -23.50 -7.69
C TYR A 61 -20.18 -22.51 -6.71
N MET A 62 -19.27 -21.66 -7.20
CA MET A 62 -18.63 -20.63 -6.39
C MET A 62 -19.65 -19.61 -5.85
N ALA A 63 -20.64 -19.22 -6.64
CA ALA A 63 -21.70 -18.30 -6.21
C ALA A 63 -22.47 -18.88 -5.01
N PHE A 64 -22.90 -20.13 -5.08
CA PHE A 64 -23.60 -20.79 -3.97
C PHE A 64 -22.75 -20.84 -2.69
N GLN A 65 -21.46 -21.16 -2.82
CA GLN A 65 -20.56 -21.18 -1.66
C GLN A 65 -20.37 -19.78 -1.06
N LEU A 66 -20.23 -18.75 -1.90
CA LEU A 66 -20.12 -17.36 -1.48
C LEU A 66 -21.41 -16.88 -0.79
N GLU A 67 -22.59 -17.21 -1.32
CA GLU A 67 -23.87 -16.83 -0.71
C GLU A 67 -23.93 -17.26 0.75
N ARG A 68 -23.60 -18.54 1.01
CA ARG A 68 -23.56 -19.09 2.36
C ARG A 68 -22.49 -18.40 3.22
N ALA A 69 -21.31 -18.15 2.67
CA ALA A 69 -20.22 -17.48 3.39
C ALA A 69 -20.60 -16.05 3.81
N PHE A 70 -21.22 -15.27 2.93
CA PHE A 70 -21.70 -13.91 3.23
C PHE A 70 -22.86 -13.91 4.24
N ARG A 71 -23.79 -14.85 4.12
CA ARG A 71 -24.93 -15.02 5.05
C ARG A 71 -24.46 -15.40 6.46
N GLU A 72 -23.51 -16.33 6.56
CA GLU A 72 -22.95 -16.82 7.83
C GLU A 72 -21.78 -15.98 8.36
N LYS A 73 -21.31 -14.99 7.59
CA LYS A 73 -20.09 -14.18 7.87
C LYS A 73 -18.86 -15.06 8.13
N LYS A 74 -18.61 -16.03 7.25
CA LYS A 74 -17.52 -17.00 7.35
C LYS A 74 -16.46 -16.82 6.26
N VAL A 75 -15.27 -17.31 6.56
CA VAL A 75 -14.17 -17.44 5.59
C VAL A 75 -14.42 -18.66 4.70
N ILE A 76 -14.10 -18.50 3.43
CA ILE A 76 -14.23 -19.51 2.39
C ILE A 76 -12.93 -19.56 1.59
N PHE A 77 -12.51 -20.78 1.24
CA PHE A 77 -11.51 -21.03 0.21
C PHE A 77 -12.25 -21.53 -1.03
N ALA A 78 -12.18 -20.76 -2.12
CA ALA A 78 -12.80 -21.10 -3.39
C ALA A 78 -11.72 -21.44 -4.41
N GLU A 79 -11.60 -22.73 -4.73
CA GLU A 79 -10.77 -23.19 -5.85
C GLU A 79 -11.63 -23.30 -7.11
N ALA A 80 -11.12 -22.79 -8.22
CA ALA A 80 -11.73 -22.99 -9.53
C ALA A 80 -10.61 -22.97 -10.58
N GLY A 81 -10.86 -23.47 -11.79
CA GLY A 81 -9.87 -23.46 -12.86
C GLY A 81 -9.42 -22.05 -13.27
N VAL A 82 -8.29 -21.96 -13.98
CA VAL A 82 -7.88 -20.70 -14.61
C VAL A 82 -8.91 -20.31 -15.67
N GLY A 83 -9.25 -19.02 -15.71
CA GLY A 83 -10.17 -18.49 -16.71
C GLY A 83 -11.65 -18.80 -16.47
N THR A 84 -12.03 -19.52 -15.40
CA THR A 84 -13.44 -19.89 -15.11
C THR A 84 -14.33 -18.72 -14.66
N GLY A 85 -13.82 -17.48 -14.68
CA GLY A 85 -14.62 -16.30 -14.37
C GLY A 85 -14.88 -16.07 -12.89
N LYS A 86 -13.98 -16.53 -12.00
CA LYS A 86 -14.03 -16.32 -10.54
C LYS A 86 -14.17 -14.84 -10.16
N THR A 87 -13.49 -14.00 -10.91
CA THR A 87 -13.48 -12.54 -10.77
C THR A 87 -14.86 -11.95 -10.78
N ILE A 88 -15.68 -12.33 -11.75
CA ILE A 88 -17.06 -11.85 -11.84
C ILE A 88 -17.86 -12.27 -10.60
N VAL A 89 -17.74 -13.54 -10.19
CA VAL A 89 -18.49 -14.07 -9.04
C VAL A 89 -18.16 -13.28 -7.77
N TYR A 90 -16.88 -13.15 -7.39
CA TYR A 90 -16.54 -12.46 -6.15
C TYR A 90 -16.85 -10.96 -6.22
N LEU A 91 -16.74 -10.31 -7.40
CA LEU A 91 -17.06 -8.89 -7.56
C LEU A 91 -18.55 -8.63 -7.32
N LEU A 92 -19.43 -9.47 -7.88
CA LEU A 92 -20.88 -9.35 -7.69
C LEU A 92 -21.27 -9.36 -6.20
N TYR A 93 -20.77 -10.35 -5.46
CA TYR A 93 -21.03 -10.43 -4.02
C TYR A 93 -20.36 -9.30 -3.24
N ALA A 94 -19.10 -8.97 -3.54
CA ALA A 94 -18.35 -7.91 -2.86
C ALA A 94 -19.03 -6.54 -3.01
N ILE A 95 -19.45 -6.17 -4.22
CA ILE A 95 -20.13 -4.90 -4.50
C ILE A 95 -21.47 -4.84 -3.76
N CYS A 96 -22.31 -5.87 -3.90
CA CYS A 96 -23.62 -5.87 -3.27
C CYS A 96 -23.51 -5.85 -1.73
N TYR A 97 -22.56 -6.58 -1.17
CA TYR A 97 -22.33 -6.60 0.27
C TYR A 97 -21.72 -5.30 0.79
N ALA A 98 -20.85 -4.65 0.01
CA ALA A 98 -20.30 -3.34 0.33
C ALA A 98 -21.41 -2.29 0.45
N ARG A 99 -22.32 -2.24 -0.53
CA ARG A 99 -23.49 -1.35 -0.50
C ARG A 99 -24.46 -1.68 0.63
N TYR A 100 -24.60 -2.97 0.95
CA TYR A 100 -25.47 -3.42 2.06
C TYR A 100 -24.97 -2.94 3.41
N THR A 101 -23.67 -3.07 3.64
CA THR A 101 -23.04 -2.69 4.91
C THR A 101 -22.66 -1.21 5.00
N GLY A 102 -22.60 -0.51 3.86
CA GLY A 102 -22.12 0.88 3.77
C GLY A 102 -20.61 0.99 3.98
N LYS A 103 -19.87 -0.09 3.71
CA LYS A 103 -18.40 -0.17 3.84
C LYS A 103 -17.81 -0.76 2.56
N PRO A 104 -16.70 -0.24 2.03
CA PRO A 104 -16.11 -0.79 0.82
C PRO A 104 -15.62 -2.23 1.04
N ALA A 105 -15.66 -3.05 0.00
CA ALA A 105 -14.95 -4.33 -0.02
C ALA A 105 -13.49 -4.09 -0.43
N ILE A 106 -12.56 -4.85 0.15
CA ILE A 106 -11.15 -4.81 -0.22
C ILE A 106 -10.84 -6.00 -1.13
N ILE A 107 -10.29 -5.73 -2.31
CA ILE A 107 -9.76 -6.75 -3.22
C ILE A 107 -8.24 -6.64 -3.18
N ALA A 108 -7.58 -7.63 -2.57
CA ALA A 108 -6.13 -7.70 -2.50
C ALA A 108 -5.64 -8.68 -3.59
N CYS A 109 -4.78 -8.22 -4.48
CA CYS A 109 -4.26 -9.00 -5.61
C CYS A 109 -2.78 -9.30 -5.42
N ALA A 110 -2.31 -10.39 -6.03
CA ALA A 110 -0.92 -10.81 -5.88
C ALA A 110 0.10 -9.89 -6.57
N ASP A 111 -0.26 -9.27 -7.70
CA ASP A 111 0.63 -8.39 -8.45
C ASP A 111 -0.10 -7.20 -9.09
N GLU A 112 0.68 -6.24 -9.61
CA GLU A 112 0.16 -5.02 -10.24
C GLU A 112 -0.56 -5.29 -11.57
N THR A 113 -0.18 -6.34 -12.30
CA THR A 113 -0.80 -6.66 -13.59
C THR A 113 -2.24 -7.14 -13.42
N LEU A 114 -2.51 -7.93 -12.36
CA LEU A 114 -3.86 -8.34 -11.97
C LEU A 114 -4.70 -7.13 -11.55
N ILE A 115 -4.12 -6.21 -10.76
CA ILE A 115 -4.79 -4.96 -10.38
C ILE A 115 -5.18 -4.17 -11.64
N GLU A 116 -4.27 -4.04 -12.60
CA GLU A 116 -4.53 -3.35 -13.86
C GLU A 116 -5.61 -4.04 -14.71
N GLN A 117 -5.61 -5.37 -14.76
CA GLN A 117 -6.65 -6.14 -15.45
C GLN A 117 -8.04 -5.90 -14.84
N LEU A 118 -8.14 -5.71 -13.52
CA LEU A 118 -9.40 -5.41 -12.85
C LEU A 118 -9.91 -3.99 -13.16
N VAL A 119 -9.05 -2.97 -13.10
CA VAL A 119 -9.47 -1.56 -13.03
C VAL A 119 -9.33 -0.75 -14.31
N LYS A 120 -8.61 -1.25 -15.33
CA LYS A 120 -8.46 -0.52 -16.60
C LYS A 120 -9.80 -0.29 -17.29
N LYS A 121 -9.86 0.64 -18.26
CA LYS A 121 -11.08 1.00 -19.01
C LYS A 121 -11.81 -0.19 -19.65
N GLU A 122 -11.07 -1.23 -20.02
CA GLU A 122 -11.60 -2.50 -20.59
C GLU A 122 -11.38 -3.69 -19.63
N GLY A 123 -11.21 -3.39 -18.35
CA GLY A 123 -10.99 -4.36 -17.29
C GLY A 123 -12.28 -5.03 -16.83
N ASP A 124 -12.15 -5.97 -15.90
CA ASP A 124 -13.29 -6.77 -15.44
C ASP A 124 -14.37 -5.93 -14.75
N ILE A 125 -13.98 -4.91 -13.98
CA ILE A 125 -14.93 -4.01 -13.32
C ILE A 125 -15.69 -3.16 -14.34
N ALA A 126 -15.01 -2.66 -15.37
CA ALA A 126 -15.64 -1.86 -16.42
C ALA A 126 -16.60 -2.72 -17.28
N LYS A 127 -16.21 -3.95 -17.60
CA LYS A 127 -17.10 -4.91 -18.28
C LYS A 127 -18.35 -5.19 -17.45
N LEU A 128 -18.18 -5.46 -16.16
CA LEU A 128 -19.29 -5.74 -15.25
C LEU A 128 -20.21 -4.52 -15.09
N SER A 129 -19.64 -3.32 -14.95
CA SER A 129 -20.36 -2.05 -14.91
C SER A 129 -21.24 -1.85 -16.14
N ASN A 130 -20.68 -2.08 -17.34
CA ASN A 130 -21.40 -1.92 -18.61
C ASN A 130 -22.51 -2.95 -18.79
N VAL A 131 -22.24 -4.23 -18.49
CA VAL A 131 -23.22 -5.31 -18.68
C VAL A 131 -24.39 -5.19 -17.71
N LEU A 132 -24.12 -4.78 -16.47
CA LEU A 132 -25.16 -4.64 -15.44
C LEU A 132 -25.82 -3.26 -15.42
N GLY A 133 -25.31 -2.28 -16.17
CA GLY A 133 -25.75 -0.89 -16.08
C GLY A 133 -25.51 -0.26 -14.70
N LEU A 134 -24.44 -0.68 -14.00
CA LEU A 134 -24.13 -0.23 -12.65
C LEU A 134 -22.92 0.70 -12.63
N GLU A 135 -23.05 1.84 -11.98
CA GLU A 135 -21.89 2.65 -11.62
C GLU A 135 -21.18 2.02 -10.42
N ILE A 136 -19.95 1.53 -10.63
CA ILE A 136 -19.15 0.85 -9.61
C ILE A 136 -18.01 1.78 -9.17
N ASP A 137 -18.02 2.23 -7.90
CA ASP A 137 -16.94 3.07 -7.35
C ASP A 137 -15.75 2.21 -6.92
N VAL A 138 -14.72 2.16 -7.75
CA VAL A 138 -13.46 1.48 -7.49
C VAL A 138 -12.31 2.48 -7.31
N ARG A 139 -11.55 2.32 -6.23
CA ARG A 139 -10.36 3.15 -5.95
C ARG A 139 -9.15 2.30 -5.61
N LEU A 140 -7.97 2.72 -6.07
CA LEU A 140 -6.71 2.03 -5.78
C LEU A 140 -6.10 2.55 -4.49
N ALA A 141 -5.65 1.62 -3.64
CA ALA A 141 -4.76 1.92 -2.52
C ALA A 141 -3.38 1.33 -2.82
N LYS A 142 -2.37 2.21 -2.89
CA LYS A 142 -0.99 1.85 -3.21
C LYS A 142 -0.06 2.14 -2.03
N SER A 143 1.10 1.51 -2.05
CA SER A 143 2.17 1.77 -1.09
C SER A 143 2.63 3.24 -1.14
N PRO A 144 3.07 3.84 -0.02
CA PRO A 144 3.42 5.26 0.04
C PRO A 144 4.47 5.71 -0.98
N ASP A 145 5.43 4.84 -1.30
CA ASP A 145 6.49 5.05 -2.31
C ASP A 145 5.96 5.21 -3.74
N GLN A 146 4.68 4.92 -3.98
CA GLN A 146 4.02 5.16 -5.26
C GLN A 146 3.49 6.60 -5.39
N TYR A 147 3.76 7.46 -4.41
CA TYR A 147 3.34 8.85 -4.40
C TYR A 147 4.53 9.82 -4.29
N LEU A 148 4.42 10.93 -5.01
CA LEU A 148 5.38 12.03 -5.01
C LEU A 148 5.44 12.72 -3.64
N CYS A 149 6.66 12.99 -3.15
CA CYS A 149 6.92 13.76 -1.95
C CYS A 149 7.30 15.20 -2.30
N LEU A 150 6.52 16.16 -1.83
CA LEU A 150 6.77 17.57 -2.07
C LEU A 150 8.09 18.07 -1.46
N ASN A 151 8.50 17.53 -0.31
CA ASN A 151 9.76 17.94 0.31
C ASN A 151 10.96 17.49 -0.52
N LYS A 152 10.96 16.22 -0.94
CA LYS A 152 12.06 15.71 -1.75
C LYS A 152 12.11 16.33 -3.14
N LEU A 153 10.96 16.60 -3.75
CA LEU A 153 10.91 17.31 -5.01
C LEU A 153 11.55 18.69 -4.87
N GLU A 154 11.21 19.45 -3.83
CA GLU A 154 11.82 20.76 -3.57
C GLU A 154 13.32 20.66 -3.29
N GLU A 155 13.77 19.63 -2.57
CA GLU A 155 15.19 19.35 -2.34
C GLU A 155 15.94 19.18 -3.68
N VAL A 156 15.49 18.28 -4.56
CA VAL A 156 16.19 18.04 -5.84
C VAL A 156 16.08 19.20 -6.83
N THR A 157 15.13 20.12 -6.66
CA THR A 157 15.08 21.37 -7.43
C THR A 157 15.96 22.49 -6.85
N THR A 158 16.39 22.36 -5.59
CA THR A 158 17.19 23.39 -4.92
C THR A 158 18.68 23.04 -4.93
N TYR A 159 19.00 21.75 -4.82
CA TYR A 159 20.36 21.23 -4.84
C TYR A 159 20.75 20.76 -6.25
N ASP A 160 22.04 20.88 -6.60
CA ASP A 160 22.63 20.61 -7.92
C ASP A 160 22.54 19.12 -8.30
N ASP A 161 21.34 18.65 -8.67
CA ASP A 161 21.09 17.30 -9.19
C ASP A 161 21.32 17.28 -10.71
N ASP A 162 21.91 16.19 -11.22
CA ASP A 162 22.16 16.01 -12.65
C ASP A 162 20.88 16.14 -13.52
N ASP A 163 19.71 15.83 -12.94
CA ASP A 163 18.39 15.91 -13.59
C ASP A 163 17.56 17.13 -13.12
N ILE A 164 18.17 18.20 -12.62
CA ILE A 164 17.46 19.36 -12.03
C ILE A 164 16.38 19.96 -12.95
N GLU A 165 16.68 20.15 -14.24
CA GLU A 165 15.72 20.72 -15.22
C GLU A 165 14.43 19.88 -15.34
N LEU A 166 14.56 18.55 -15.23
CA LEU A 166 13.42 17.62 -15.26
C LEU A 166 12.56 17.78 -14.00
N TYR A 167 13.18 17.95 -12.83
CA TYR A 167 12.44 18.12 -11.58
C TYR A 167 11.79 19.49 -11.46
N GLU A 168 12.44 20.55 -11.97
CA GLU A 168 11.84 21.89 -12.06
C GLU A 168 10.58 21.86 -12.93
N GLN A 169 10.64 21.19 -14.09
CA GLN A 169 9.46 21.01 -14.94
C GLN A 169 8.34 20.28 -14.19
N ILE A 170 8.65 19.18 -13.48
CA ILE A 170 7.65 18.45 -12.68
C ILE A 170 7.04 19.34 -11.61
N TYR A 171 7.86 20.15 -10.94
CA TYR A 171 7.40 21.08 -9.92
C TYR A 171 6.46 22.13 -10.49
N ASP A 172 6.78 22.73 -11.64
CA ASP A 172 5.95 23.74 -12.31
C ASP A 172 4.62 23.17 -12.85
N GLU A 173 4.59 21.88 -13.20
CA GLU A 173 3.38 21.17 -13.66
C GLU A 173 2.45 20.76 -12.52
N LEU A 174 2.84 20.93 -11.25
CA LEU A 174 2.01 20.56 -10.12
C LEU A 174 0.72 21.42 -10.04
N PRO A 175 -0.34 20.89 -9.40
CA PRO A 175 -1.56 21.66 -9.19
C PRO A 175 -1.29 23.02 -8.52
N ALA A 176 -1.95 24.08 -8.99
CA ALA A 176 -1.72 25.43 -8.49
C ALA A 176 -1.91 25.60 -6.96
N PHE A 177 -2.73 24.76 -6.33
CA PHE A 177 -2.91 24.75 -4.86
C PHE A 177 -1.66 24.25 -4.10
N VAL A 178 -0.73 23.60 -4.79
CA VAL A 178 0.54 23.16 -4.20
C VAL A 178 1.44 24.36 -3.92
N HIS A 179 1.44 25.35 -4.81
CA HIS A 179 2.32 26.53 -4.71
C HIS A 179 1.71 27.69 -3.90
N ASP A 180 0.39 27.69 -3.70
CA ASP A 180 -0.32 28.84 -3.15
C ASP A 180 -1.23 28.43 -1.98
N ASN A 181 -1.28 29.26 -0.93
CA ASN A 181 -2.01 29.00 0.33
C ASN A 181 -3.33 29.78 0.41
N LYS A 182 -4.02 29.96 -0.72
CA LYS A 182 -5.27 30.72 -0.76
C LYS A 182 -6.38 30.03 0.05
N PRO A 183 -7.20 30.79 0.80
CA PRO A 183 -8.40 30.23 1.43
C PRO A 183 -9.40 29.74 0.36
N LEU A 184 -10.20 28.72 0.70
CA LEU A 184 -11.24 28.10 -0.15
C LEU A 184 -10.73 27.36 -1.39
N GLN A 185 -9.47 26.93 -1.42
CA GLN A 185 -8.98 26.05 -2.47
C GLN A 185 -9.62 24.66 -2.40
N SER A 186 -9.92 24.10 -3.58
CA SER A 186 -10.32 22.71 -3.72
C SER A 186 -9.07 21.86 -3.91
N PHE A 187 -8.88 20.86 -3.06
CA PHE A 187 -7.78 19.91 -3.16
C PHE A 187 -8.24 18.67 -3.91
N TYR A 188 -7.42 18.20 -4.84
CA TYR A 188 -7.64 16.95 -5.56
C TYR A 188 -6.36 16.13 -5.61
N ARG A 189 -6.51 14.81 -5.74
CA ARG A 189 -5.39 13.86 -5.79
C ARG A 189 -4.50 14.10 -7.01
N TYR A 190 -3.20 13.96 -6.82
CA TYR A 190 -2.15 14.05 -7.85
C TYR A 190 -0.91 13.31 -7.34
N GLY A 191 0.13 13.21 -8.16
CA GLY A 191 1.42 12.73 -7.69
C GLY A 191 1.52 11.21 -7.69
N ASP A 192 0.70 10.51 -8.48
CA ASP A 192 0.76 9.05 -8.62
C ASP A 192 1.91 8.67 -9.54
N ARG A 193 2.75 7.69 -9.18
CA ARG A 193 3.85 7.17 -10.01
C ARG A 193 3.45 6.93 -11.47
N LYS A 194 2.22 6.49 -11.73
CA LYS A 194 1.71 6.22 -13.09
C LYS A 194 1.56 7.48 -13.95
N GLU A 195 1.37 8.65 -13.33
CA GLU A 195 1.34 9.95 -14.01
C GLU A 195 2.74 10.35 -14.52
N TYR A 196 3.81 9.76 -13.94
CA TYR A 196 5.20 10.04 -14.27
C TYR A 196 5.91 8.84 -14.91
N ALA A 197 5.22 8.08 -15.77
CA ALA A 197 5.75 6.87 -16.39
C ALA A 197 7.05 7.07 -17.21
N HIS A 198 7.35 8.31 -17.59
CA HIS A 198 8.59 8.69 -18.30
C HIS A 198 9.84 8.68 -17.39
N LEU A 199 9.67 8.75 -16.06
CA LEU A 199 10.77 8.69 -15.11
C LEU A 199 11.26 7.26 -14.94
N THR A 200 12.58 7.11 -14.82
CA THR A 200 13.20 5.86 -14.39
C THR A 200 12.94 5.60 -12.90
N ASP A 201 13.16 4.37 -12.44
CA ASP A 201 12.99 4.03 -11.03
C ASP A 201 13.98 4.78 -10.12
N GLU A 202 15.19 5.05 -10.59
CA GLU A 202 16.19 5.82 -9.83
C GLU A 202 15.78 7.30 -9.70
N GLN A 203 15.29 7.91 -10.78
CA GLN A 203 14.75 9.27 -10.75
C GLN A 203 13.51 9.36 -9.85
N TRP A 204 12.59 8.41 -9.97
CA TRP A 204 11.40 8.37 -9.11
C TRP A 204 11.78 8.24 -7.63
N LYS A 205 12.72 7.37 -7.28
CA LYS A 205 13.20 7.22 -5.89
C LYS A 205 13.70 8.53 -5.30
N LYS A 206 14.27 9.44 -6.11
CA LYS A 206 14.72 10.75 -5.61
C LYS A 206 13.54 11.61 -5.13
N ILE A 207 12.40 11.58 -5.82
CA ILE A 207 11.24 12.45 -5.51
C ILE A 207 10.06 11.74 -4.79
N ALA A 208 10.05 10.41 -4.73
CA ALA A 208 9.00 9.62 -4.09
C ALA A 208 9.05 9.68 -2.56
N TRP A 209 7.92 9.39 -1.91
CA TRP A 209 7.79 9.29 -0.45
C TRP A 209 9.00 8.65 0.23
N ASP A 210 9.52 9.32 1.26
CA ASP A 210 10.66 8.85 2.05
C ASP A 210 10.16 8.22 3.37
N PRO A 211 10.53 6.96 3.69
CA PRO A 211 10.24 6.37 4.99
C PRO A 211 10.81 7.12 6.18
N PHE A 212 11.76 8.03 5.97
CA PHE A 212 12.39 8.85 7.01
C PHE A 212 11.68 10.19 7.27
N GLN A 213 10.68 10.56 6.47
CA GLN A 213 9.97 11.84 6.61
C GLN A 213 8.66 11.72 7.38
N ASP A 214 8.41 12.64 8.31
CA ASP A 214 7.18 12.65 9.11
C ASP A 214 6.00 13.15 8.32
N CYS A 215 5.32 12.25 7.63
CA CYS A 215 4.11 12.62 6.92
C CYS A 215 2.95 12.98 7.86
N PHE A 216 3.04 12.71 9.16
CA PHE A 216 2.04 13.10 10.15
C PHE A 216 2.21 14.57 10.58
N THR A 217 3.44 15.03 10.82
CA THR A 217 3.73 16.43 11.21
C THR A 217 4.20 17.32 10.06
N CYS A 218 4.38 16.79 8.85
CA CYS A 218 4.81 17.53 7.67
C CYS A 218 3.91 18.76 7.39
N GLU A 219 4.55 19.93 7.23
CA GLU A 219 3.86 21.20 6.95
C GLU A 219 3.04 21.15 5.66
N LYS A 220 3.48 20.36 4.68
CA LYS A 220 2.82 20.21 3.37
C LYS A 220 1.78 19.08 3.35
N ARG A 221 1.51 18.44 4.49
CA ARG A 221 0.63 17.25 4.59
C ARG A 221 -0.74 17.46 3.95
N HIS A 222 -1.36 18.63 4.15
CA HIS A 222 -2.70 18.93 3.64
C HIS A 222 -2.80 19.01 2.12
N ARG A 223 -1.67 19.27 1.45
CA ARG A 223 -1.56 19.37 -0.01
C ARG A 223 -0.71 18.27 -0.63
N CYS A 224 -0.16 17.35 0.17
CA CYS A 224 0.69 16.26 -0.32
C CYS A 224 -0.13 15.21 -1.08
N GLY A 225 0.38 14.80 -2.25
CA GLY A 225 -0.24 13.77 -3.10
C GLY A 225 -0.60 12.50 -2.34
N GLN A 226 0.29 11.98 -1.49
CA GLN A 226 0.04 10.79 -0.67
C GLN A 226 -1.18 10.94 0.25
N THR A 227 -1.29 12.09 0.95
CA THR A 227 -2.41 12.36 1.85
C THR A 227 -3.72 12.48 1.08
N LEU A 228 -3.70 13.16 -0.07
CA LEU A 228 -4.89 13.39 -0.91
C LEU A 228 -5.37 12.10 -1.56
N TRP A 229 -4.47 11.25 -2.04
CA TRP A 229 -4.80 9.91 -2.52
C TRP A 229 -5.39 9.04 -1.42
N ARG A 230 -4.82 9.14 -0.21
CA ARG A 230 -5.32 8.41 0.95
C ARG A 230 -6.70 8.86 1.41
N ASP A 231 -6.98 10.16 1.41
CA ASP A 231 -8.34 10.66 1.66
C ASP A 231 -9.31 10.20 0.55
N TYR A 232 -8.87 10.20 -0.71
CA TYR A 232 -9.67 9.75 -1.84
C TYR A 232 -10.04 8.27 -1.75
N TYR A 233 -9.10 7.32 -1.66
CA TYR A 233 -9.48 5.90 -1.71
C TYR A 233 -10.29 5.46 -0.48
N ARG A 234 -10.11 6.11 0.68
CA ARG A 234 -10.87 5.79 1.90
C ARG A 234 -12.36 6.13 1.80
N LYS A 235 -12.73 7.00 0.87
CA LYS A 235 -14.12 7.39 0.58
C LYS A 235 -14.76 6.51 -0.50
N ALA A 236 -14.13 5.40 -0.90
CA ALA A 236 -14.72 4.45 -1.82
C ALA A 236 -16.02 3.87 -1.26
N ALA A 237 -17.07 3.82 -2.08
CA ALA A 237 -18.35 3.24 -1.72
C ALA A 237 -18.38 1.71 -1.92
N ASP A 238 -17.84 1.23 -3.05
CA ASP A 238 -17.94 -0.19 -3.42
C ASP A 238 -16.62 -0.93 -3.17
N LEU A 239 -15.54 -0.55 -3.86
CA LEU A 239 -14.32 -1.35 -3.93
C LEU A 239 -13.06 -0.52 -3.65
N ILE A 240 -12.17 -1.09 -2.83
CA ILE A 240 -10.78 -0.66 -2.74
C ILE A 240 -9.90 -1.81 -3.23
N VAL A 241 -9.09 -1.57 -4.25
CA VAL A 241 -8.16 -2.58 -4.80
C VAL A 241 -6.74 -2.24 -4.36
N CYS A 242 -6.01 -3.24 -3.87
CA CYS A 242 -4.63 -3.10 -3.41
C CYS A 242 -3.81 -4.37 -3.66
N SER A 243 -2.51 -4.33 -3.41
CA SER A 243 -1.66 -5.53 -3.46
C SER A 243 -1.75 -6.33 -2.16
N HIS A 244 -1.42 -7.64 -2.22
CA HIS A 244 -1.23 -8.47 -1.03
C HIS A 244 -0.24 -7.83 -0.06
N ASP A 245 0.88 -7.30 -0.57
CA ASP A 245 1.91 -6.64 0.25
C ASP A 245 1.33 -5.45 1.04
N PHE A 246 0.56 -4.58 0.38
CA PHE A 246 -0.05 -3.42 1.05
C PHE A 246 -1.10 -3.83 2.09
N TYR A 247 -1.90 -4.85 1.78
CA TYR A 247 -2.87 -5.38 2.74
C TYR A 247 -2.19 -6.01 3.95
N MET A 248 -1.11 -6.78 3.75
CA MET A 248 -0.35 -7.38 4.85
C MET A 248 0.35 -6.33 5.69
N GLU A 249 0.89 -5.26 5.09
CA GLU A 249 1.40 -4.10 5.83
C GLU A 249 0.28 -3.45 6.67
N HIS A 250 -0.90 -3.28 6.08
CA HIS A 250 -2.07 -2.75 6.81
C HIS A 250 -2.38 -3.58 8.05
N VAL A 251 -2.45 -4.92 7.93
CA VAL A 251 -2.69 -5.82 9.06
C VAL A 251 -1.59 -5.71 10.11
N TRP A 252 -0.32 -5.78 9.69
CA TRP A 252 0.83 -5.75 10.58
C TRP A 252 0.91 -4.48 11.45
N THR A 253 0.54 -3.35 10.85
CA THR A 253 0.67 -2.02 11.47
C THR A 253 -0.63 -1.49 12.08
N TYR A 254 -1.75 -2.21 11.93
CA TYR A 254 -3.09 -1.74 12.27
C TYR A 254 -3.19 -1.26 13.73
N GLU A 255 -2.81 -2.12 14.68
CA GLU A 255 -2.91 -1.83 16.11
C GLU A 255 -1.89 -0.77 16.57
N ALA A 256 -0.68 -0.78 15.99
CA ALA A 256 0.33 0.24 16.29
C ALA A 256 -0.17 1.63 15.90
N ARG A 257 -0.65 1.79 14.66
CA ARG A 257 -1.19 3.07 14.16
C ARG A 257 -2.36 3.57 14.98
N LYS A 258 -3.29 2.68 15.39
CA LYS A 258 -4.43 3.08 16.25
C LYS A 258 -3.99 3.55 17.63
N ARG A 259 -3.00 2.90 18.26
CA ARG A 259 -2.45 3.34 19.55
C ARG A 259 -1.77 4.70 19.47
N GLU A 260 -1.14 5.00 18.33
CA GLU A 260 -0.47 6.27 18.04
C GLU A 260 -1.44 7.37 17.57
N GLY A 261 -2.75 7.13 17.57
CA GLY A 261 -3.75 8.10 17.10
C GLY A 261 -3.75 8.31 15.59
N GLN A 262 -3.03 7.48 14.83
CA GLN A 262 -3.02 7.50 13.38
C GLN A 262 -4.17 6.66 12.81
N LEU A 263 -4.65 7.04 11.63
CA LEU A 263 -5.58 6.19 10.89
C LEU A 263 -4.85 4.92 10.41
N PRO A 264 -5.50 3.75 10.42
CA PRO A 264 -5.01 2.58 9.69
C PRO A 264 -4.88 2.86 8.20
N LEU A 265 -4.02 2.16 7.47
CA LEU A 265 -3.84 2.38 6.01
C LEU A 265 -5.16 2.29 5.23
N LEU A 266 -5.88 1.18 5.37
CA LEU A 266 -7.18 0.94 4.75
C LEU A 266 -8.32 1.30 5.74
N PRO A 267 -9.53 1.65 5.26
CA PRO A 267 -10.70 1.84 6.10
C PRO A 267 -11.26 0.48 6.57
N GLU A 268 -12.28 0.51 7.44
CA GLU A 268 -13.00 -0.71 7.78
C GLU A 268 -13.70 -1.27 6.52
N ALA A 269 -13.48 -2.55 6.25
CA ALA A 269 -14.04 -3.22 5.09
C ALA A 269 -15.33 -4.00 5.42
N SER A 270 -16.17 -4.17 4.41
CA SER A 270 -17.32 -5.08 4.46
C SER A 270 -16.89 -6.55 4.33
N CYS A 271 -16.02 -6.82 3.36
CA CYS A 271 -15.34 -8.10 3.17
C CYS A 271 -13.96 -7.88 2.56
N VAL A 272 -13.13 -8.93 2.58
CA VAL A 272 -11.80 -8.93 1.98
C VAL A 272 -11.71 -10.14 1.06
N VAL A 273 -11.31 -9.91 -0.19
CA VAL A 273 -11.06 -10.95 -1.19
C VAL A 273 -9.56 -10.97 -1.47
N PHE A 274 -8.95 -12.15 -1.32
CA PHE A 274 -7.57 -12.39 -1.73
C PHE A 274 -7.57 -13.12 -3.07
N ASP A 275 -7.27 -12.38 -4.13
CA ASP A 275 -7.15 -12.96 -5.47
C ASP A 275 -5.78 -13.61 -5.65
N GLU A 276 -5.74 -14.75 -6.33
CA GLU A 276 -4.57 -15.64 -6.33
C GLU A 276 -4.04 -15.93 -4.91
N GLY A 277 -4.97 -16.31 -4.01
CA GLY A 277 -4.70 -16.54 -2.58
C GLY A 277 -3.58 -17.56 -2.28
N HIS A 278 -3.15 -18.37 -3.24
CA HIS A 278 -1.98 -19.24 -3.12
C HIS A 278 -0.66 -18.46 -2.92
N LEU A 279 -0.61 -17.17 -3.32
CA LEU A 279 0.52 -16.27 -3.12
C LEU A 279 0.45 -15.46 -1.81
N LEU A 280 -0.66 -15.58 -1.07
CA LEU A 280 -0.88 -14.82 0.15
C LEU A 280 0.13 -15.15 1.24
N GLU A 281 0.52 -16.43 1.37
CA GLU A 281 1.50 -16.87 2.36
C GLU A 281 2.85 -16.15 2.17
N PHE A 282 3.29 -15.99 0.92
CA PHE A 282 4.55 -15.31 0.61
C PHE A 282 4.49 -13.83 1.01
N ALA A 283 3.38 -13.15 0.72
CA ALA A 283 3.18 -11.75 1.11
C ALA A 283 3.12 -11.60 2.65
N ALA A 284 2.43 -12.52 3.35
CA ALA A 284 2.37 -12.54 4.80
C ALA A 284 3.76 -12.77 5.41
N GLN A 285 4.52 -13.75 4.92
CA GLN A 285 5.91 -13.98 5.35
C GLN A 285 6.76 -12.74 5.12
N LYS A 286 6.64 -12.06 3.97
CA LYS A 286 7.38 -10.84 3.66
C LYS A 286 7.06 -9.71 4.64
N ALA A 287 5.78 -9.48 4.97
CA ALA A 287 5.36 -8.42 5.88
C ALA A 287 5.69 -8.71 7.35
N LEU A 288 5.61 -9.98 7.77
CA LEU A 288 5.82 -10.41 9.16
C LEU A 288 7.30 -10.74 9.48
N THR A 289 8.20 -10.65 8.50
CA THR A 289 9.63 -10.92 8.68
C THR A 289 10.41 -9.61 8.77
N TYR A 290 11.20 -9.46 9.82
CA TYR A 290 12.18 -8.38 9.91
C TYR A 290 13.33 -8.62 8.93
N ARG A 291 13.68 -7.58 8.15
CA ARG A 291 14.78 -7.62 7.20
C ARG A 291 15.79 -6.55 7.55
N MET A 292 17.04 -6.95 7.61
CA MET A 292 18.16 -6.05 7.80
C MET A 292 19.09 -6.13 6.58
N LYS A 293 19.43 -4.97 6.02
CA LYS A 293 20.44 -4.85 4.96
C LYS A 293 21.57 -3.98 5.48
N GLU A 294 22.80 -4.36 5.17
CA GLU A 294 24.01 -3.60 5.49
C GLU A 294 23.90 -2.14 5.04
N THR A 295 23.56 -1.93 3.77
CA THR A 295 23.38 -0.59 3.17
C THR A 295 22.28 0.23 3.86
N THR A 296 21.20 -0.41 4.31
CA THR A 296 20.11 0.31 4.99
C THR A 296 20.56 0.79 6.37
N LEU A 297 21.30 -0.05 7.12
CA LEU A 297 21.85 0.37 8.40
C LEU A 297 22.90 1.48 8.22
N GLU A 298 23.76 1.35 7.21
CA GLU A 298 24.76 2.37 6.88
C GLU A 298 24.10 3.72 6.56
N THR A 299 23.17 3.75 5.61
CA THR A 299 22.44 4.99 5.24
C THR A 299 21.75 5.63 6.44
N LEU A 300 21.17 4.82 7.32
CA LEU A 300 20.50 5.28 8.54
C LEU A 300 21.47 5.98 9.50
N LEU A 301 22.58 5.31 9.81
CA LEU A 301 23.59 5.81 10.73
C LEU A 301 24.28 7.06 10.15
N THR A 302 24.61 7.06 8.86
CA THR A 302 25.18 8.24 8.18
C THR A 302 24.21 9.43 8.21
N ARG A 303 22.92 9.23 7.95
CA ARG A 303 21.92 10.32 8.07
C ARG A 303 21.82 10.89 9.50
N LEU A 304 22.02 10.08 10.53
CA LEU A 304 22.08 10.60 11.90
C LEU A 304 23.30 11.50 12.12
N LEU A 305 24.44 11.19 11.50
CA LEU A 305 25.65 12.03 11.55
C LEU A 305 25.50 13.36 10.81
N GLU A 306 24.57 13.45 9.83
CA GLU A 306 24.28 14.70 9.12
C GLU A 306 23.50 15.71 9.98
N ASN A 307 22.94 15.27 11.12
CA ASN A 307 22.26 16.15 12.07
C ASN A 307 23.25 16.78 13.06
N ASP A 308 22.83 17.88 13.71
CA ASP A 308 23.59 18.50 14.79
C ASP A 308 23.47 17.65 16.06
N ILE A 309 24.43 16.75 16.29
CA ILE A 309 24.44 15.80 17.41
C ILE A 309 25.68 15.98 18.28
N ARG A 310 25.61 15.54 19.53
CA ARG A 310 26.77 15.55 20.44
C ARG A 310 27.92 14.70 19.90
N GLU A 311 29.16 15.13 20.18
CA GLU A 311 30.38 14.42 19.78
C GLU A 311 30.40 12.97 20.28
N GLU A 312 29.89 12.71 21.49
CA GLU A 312 29.84 11.36 22.05
C GLU A 312 28.92 10.43 21.24
N LEU A 313 27.77 10.93 20.78
CA LEU A 313 26.85 10.18 19.93
C LEU A 313 27.44 9.98 18.52
N ALA A 314 28.07 11.00 17.96
CA ALA A 314 28.75 10.89 16.67
C ALA A 314 29.82 9.78 16.69
N TYR A 315 30.67 9.76 17.73
CA TYR A 315 31.67 8.71 17.92
C TYR A 315 31.06 7.31 18.03
N LEU A 316 29.98 7.17 18.81
CA LEU A 316 29.27 5.91 18.95
C LEU A 316 28.69 5.43 17.60
N ILE A 317 28.14 6.34 16.80
CA ILE A 317 27.61 6.01 15.47
C ILE A 317 28.73 5.56 14.53
N GLU A 318 29.87 6.24 14.49
CA GLU A 318 31.04 5.86 13.69
C GLU A 318 31.56 4.46 14.09
N GLU A 319 31.71 4.20 15.39
CA GLU A 319 32.13 2.88 15.89
C GLU A 319 31.12 1.78 15.53
N THR A 320 29.84 2.12 15.51
CA THR A 320 28.75 1.21 15.13
C THR A 320 28.77 0.90 13.65
N LEU A 321 29.08 1.88 12.79
CA LEU A 321 29.27 1.67 11.35
C LEU A 321 30.39 0.66 11.09
N GLU A 322 31.55 0.83 11.73
CA GLU A 322 32.64 -0.14 11.61
C GLU A 322 32.23 -1.54 12.11
N THR A 323 31.54 -1.60 13.24
CA THR A 323 31.05 -2.85 13.82
C THR A 323 30.04 -3.55 12.91
N SER A 324 29.16 -2.78 12.26
CA SER A 324 28.20 -3.27 11.27
C SER A 324 28.91 -3.95 10.11
N THR A 325 29.90 -3.30 9.49
CA THR A 325 30.69 -3.89 8.41
C THR A 325 31.34 -5.20 8.85
N ARG A 326 31.98 -5.23 10.03
CA ARG A 326 32.59 -6.46 10.57
C ARG A 326 31.58 -7.57 10.81
N PHE A 327 30.40 -7.24 11.31
CA PHE A 327 29.31 -8.19 11.50
C PHE A 327 28.86 -8.79 10.17
N PHE A 328 28.61 -7.97 9.15
CA PHE A 328 28.16 -8.45 7.83
C PHE A 328 29.24 -9.25 7.10
N ASP A 329 30.52 -8.90 7.23
CA ASP A 329 31.63 -9.69 6.72
C ASP A 329 31.68 -11.09 7.35
N GLU A 330 31.57 -11.17 8.67
CA GLU A 330 31.57 -12.46 9.38
C GLU A 330 30.30 -13.26 9.06
N LEU A 331 29.15 -12.60 8.91
CA LEU A 331 27.88 -13.20 8.51
C LEU A 331 28.02 -13.85 7.12
N LYS A 332 28.61 -13.12 6.15
CA LYS A 332 28.91 -13.64 4.80
C LYS A 332 29.87 -14.83 4.85
N ALA A 333 30.89 -14.78 5.71
CA ALA A 333 31.87 -15.86 5.87
C ALA A 333 31.25 -17.13 6.49
N CYS A 334 30.27 -16.98 7.38
CA CYS A 334 29.56 -18.08 8.01
C CYS A 334 28.37 -18.62 7.18
N ALA A 335 28.05 -17.98 6.05
CA ALA A 335 26.91 -18.34 5.22
C ALA A 335 27.26 -19.46 4.22
N LYS A 336 26.42 -20.49 4.14
CA LYS A 336 26.55 -21.62 3.22
C LYS A 336 25.33 -21.71 2.30
N ASP A 337 25.55 -21.99 1.02
CA ASP A 337 24.45 -22.18 0.07
C ASP A 337 23.62 -23.42 0.41
N VAL A 338 22.31 -23.27 0.36
CA VAL A 338 21.36 -24.38 0.53
C VAL A 338 21.10 -25.01 -0.84
N PRO A 339 21.40 -26.31 -1.06
CA PRO A 339 21.19 -26.96 -2.35
C PRO A 339 19.73 -26.82 -2.84
N GLY A 340 19.56 -26.36 -4.08
CA GLY A 340 18.23 -26.16 -4.68
C GLY A 340 17.51 -24.89 -4.22
N SER A 341 18.18 -23.97 -3.53
CA SER A 341 17.62 -22.68 -3.11
C SER A 341 18.60 -21.54 -3.33
N ASN A 342 18.08 -20.31 -3.53
CA ASN A 342 18.87 -19.08 -3.49
C ASN A 342 19.15 -18.59 -2.05
N ARG A 343 18.68 -19.33 -1.04
CA ARG A 343 18.88 -19.02 0.38
C ARG A 343 20.25 -19.51 0.85
N LYS A 344 20.84 -18.76 1.77
CA LYS A 344 22.00 -19.20 2.53
C LYS A 344 21.60 -19.54 3.95
N GLU A 345 22.16 -20.63 4.47
CA GLU A 345 22.09 -21.00 5.87
C GLU A 345 23.28 -20.38 6.59
N ILE A 346 23.03 -19.76 7.74
CA ILE A 346 24.08 -19.15 8.57
C ILE A 346 24.54 -20.21 9.57
N LEU A 347 25.83 -20.54 9.54
CA LEU A 347 26.43 -21.44 10.53
C LEU A 347 26.79 -20.64 11.80
N PRO A 348 26.36 -21.08 12.99
CA PRO A 348 26.71 -20.40 14.23
C PRO A 348 28.24 -20.40 14.43
N SER A 349 28.78 -19.23 14.77
CA SER A 349 30.20 -19.03 15.10
C SER A 349 30.30 -18.15 16.36
N PRO A 350 31.18 -18.45 17.32
CA PRO A 350 31.41 -17.60 18.48
C PRO A 350 31.79 -16.16 18.09
N ARG A 351 32.51 -16.00 16.97
CA ARG A 351 32.91 -14.70 16.44
C ARG A 351 31.73 -13.93 15.86
N LEU A 352 30.86 -14.61 15.11
CA LEU A 352 29.61 -14.02 14.60
C LEU A 352 28.71 -13.59 15.76
N GLU A 353 28.54 -14.44 16.78
CA GLU A 353 27.74 -14.12 17.96
C GLU A 353 28.32 -12.95 18.76
N GLN A 354 29.64 -12.82 18.85
CA GLN A 354 30.31 -11.69 19.48
C GLN A 354 30.01 -10.37 18.74
N TRP A 355 30.16 -10.36 17.41
CA TRP A 355 29.85 -9.18 16.60
C TRP A 355 28.36 -8.83 16.65
N ALA A 356 27.47 -9.83 16.58
CA ALA A 356 26.03 -9.64 16.74
C ALA A 356 25.70 -8.99 18.09
N LYS A 357 26.26 -9.48 19.20
CA LYS A 357 26.05 -8.91 20.54
C LYS A 357 26.58 -7.49 20.67
N ARG A 358 27.76 -7.21 20.10
CA ARG A 358 28.36 -5.87 20.11
C ARG A 358 27.51 -4.89 19.32
N LEU A 359 27.17 -5.22 18.08
CA LEU A 359 26.33 -4.40 17.21
C LEU A 359 24.99 -4.12 17.89
N ARG A 360 24.33 -5.16 18.40
CA ARG A 360 23.07 -5.00 19.16
C ARG A 360 23.23 -4.08 20.36
N GLY A 361 24.31 -4.22 21.13
CA GLY A 361 24.59 -3.37 22.29
C GLY A 361 24.72 -1.90 21.90
N GLN A 362 25.52 -1.61 20.88
CA GLN A 362 25.68 -0.26 20.34
C GLN A 362 24.37 0.30 19.76
N MET A 363 23.59 -0.51 19.04
CA MET A 363 22.25 -0.08 18.55
C MET A 363 21.30 0.30 19.70
N VAL A 364 21.36 -0.40 20.84
CA VAL A 364 20.59 -0.06 22.04
C VAL A 364 21.10 1.23 22.67
N GLU A 365 22.42 1.40 22.75
CA GLU A 365 23.05 2.60 23.31
C GLU A 365 22.75 3.85 22.48
N ILE A 366 22.87 3.76 21.15
CA ILE A 366 22.42 4.80 20.21
C ILE A 366 20.94 5.11 20.47
N GLY A 367 20.09 4.09 20.58
CA GLY A 367 18.67 4.29 20.89
C GLY A 367 18.44 5.08 22.18
N ASN A 368 19.24 4.86 23.23
CA ASN A 368 19.15 5.61 24.48
C ASN A 368 19.66 7.04 24.33
N GLU A 369 20.82 7.25 23.69
CA GLU A 369 21.39 8.58 23.44
C GLU A 369 20.45 9.45 22.59
N LEU A 370 19.77 8.85 21.62
CA LEU A 370 18.75 9.50 20.81
C LEU A 370 17.55 10.01 21.65
N VAL A 371 17.19 9.32 22.74
CA VAL A 371 16.16 9.84 23.67
C VAL A 371 16.66 11.13 24.35
N PHE A 372 17.92 11.18 24.77
CA PHE A 372 18.49 12.38 25.38
C PHE A 372 18.59 13.55 24.37
N GLU A 373 18.95 13.28 23.11
CA GLU A 373 18.93 14.28 22.02
C GLU A 373 17.51 14.82 21.77
N SER A 374 16.50 13.94 21.83
CA SER A 374 15.10 14.35 21.64
C SER A 374 14.61 15.35 22.69
N GLU A 375 15.14 15.27 23.92
CA GLU A 375 14.81 16.19 25.02
C GLU A 375 15.53 17.54 24.89
N THR A 376 16.56 17.64 24.06
CA THR A 376 17.43 18.82 23.90
C THR A 376 17.18 19.63 22.61
N TYR A 377 16.15 19.28 21.83
CA TYR A 377 15.64 19.97 20.62
C TYR A 377 16.54 19.93 19.37
N THR A 378 17.57 19.09 19.34
CA THR A 378 18.57 19.03 18.25
C THR A 378 18.17 18.16 17.06
N ILE A 379 17.35 17.12 17.27
CA ILE A 379 16.95 16.15 16.22
C ILE A 379 15.43 16.11 16.05
N ASP A 380 14.96 15.99 14.81
CA ASP A 380 13.54 15.80 14.51
C ASP A 380 12.95 14.56 15.22
N HIS A 381 11.91 14.78 16.02
CA HIS A 381 11.32 13.80 16.93
C HIS A 381 10.72 12.58 16.20
N TYR A 382 10.43 12.72 14.90
CA TYR A 382 9.95 11.62 14.08
C TYR A 382 11.05 10.76 13.48
N GLN A 383 12.14 11.38 12.98
CA GLN A 383 13.33 10.62 12.59
C GLN A 383 13.81 9.75 13.75
N LEU A 384 13.82 10.31 14.95
CA LEU A 384 14.07 9.59 16.19
C LEU A 384 13.10 8.43 16.39
N ASN A 385 11.79 8.64 16.24
CA ASN A 385 10.80 7.56 16.39
C ASN A 385 10.95 6.45 15.35
N ILE A 386 11.26 6.74 14.08
CA ILE A 386 11.47 5.71 13.06
C ILE A 386 12.74 4.92 13.36
N VAL A 387 13.83 5.63 13.64
CA VAL A 387 15.11 5.02 13.96
C VAL A 387 14.94 4.17 15.22
N MET A 388 14.37 4.69 16.31
CA MET A 388 14.18 3.95 17.56
C MET A 388 13.13 2.83 17.50
N ASN A 389 11.92 3.09 17.00
CA ASN A 389 10.80 2.15 17.11
C ASN A 389 10.71 1.16 15.96
N ILE A 390 11.09 1.57 14.74
CA ILE A 390 10.96 0.71 13.57
C ILE A 390 12.29 0.03 13.31
N TRP A 391 13.39 0.77 13.16
CA TRP A 391 14.63 0.17 12.66
C TRP A 391 15.54 -0.41 13.74
N ILE A 392 15.76 0.28 14.87
CA ILE A 392 16.56 -0.23 15.98
C ILE A 392 15.90 -1.48 16.54
N LYS A 393 14.59 -1.45 16.84
CA LYS A 393 13.88 -2.65 17.32
C LYS A 393 13.87 -3.79 16.30
N SER A 394 13.64 -3.51 15.01
CA SER A 394 13.67 -4.53 13.95
C SER A 394 15.06 -5.10 13.72
N SER A 395 16.10 -4.26 13.78
CA SER A 395 17.51 -4.69 13.62
C SER A 395 17.95 -5.49 14.83
N ILE A 396 17.62 -5.05 16.05
CA ILE A 396 17.86 -5.81 17.28
C ILE A 396 17.16 -7.18 17.22
N HIS A 397 15.89 -7.23 16.78
CA HIS A 397 15.21 -8.51 16.58
C HIS A 397 15.91 -9.36 15.52
N SER A 398 16.24 -8.78 14.36
CA SER A 398 16.91 -9.49 13.25
C SER A 398 18.30 -10.00 13.61
N ILE A 399 19.00 -9.35 14.55
CA ILE A 399 20.31 -9.78 15.05
C ILE A 399 20.18 -10.89 16.10
N CYS A 400 19.06 -10.93 16.83
CA CYS A 400 18.81 -11.93 17.87
C CYS A 400 18.35 -13.29 17.33
N PHE A 401 17.69 -13.30 16.16
CA PHE A 401 17.22 -14.50 15.45
C PHE A 401 18.19 -14.85 14.33
#